data_AF-A0A1H9L4L8-F1
#
_entry.id   AF-A0A1H9L4L8-F1
#
_cell.length_a   1.000
_cell.length_b   1.000
_cell.length_c   1.000
_cell.angle_alpha   90.00
_cell.angle_beta   90.00
_cell.angle_gamma   90.00
#
_symmetry.space_group_name_H-M   'P 1'
#
loop_
_entity.id
_entity.type
_entity.pdbx_description
1 polymer ?
#
loop_
_entity_poly.entity_id
_entity_poly.type
_entity_poly.pdbx_seq_one_letter_code
_entity_poly.pdbx_strand_id
1 'polypeptide(L)'
;MNRLTTDDWNGASASEVVPEFAAVQKAALAFDWNTGDMRVLGRLMSKLGLDLATAVQVFLNGRPRELNYLRKDEVALEDSARSAMLDCLHKKICCGFYLPDPNVGLAPVRAEAGRWIAAQKDDRAKGRVGRWVFDERKFEAISDDGPRQIIMPQQGKRRPMLLRLLMEPPWA
;
A
#
# COMPACT_ATOMS: atom_id res chain seq x y z
N MET A 1 -5.99 -13.23 -37.11
CA MET A 1 -4.71 -13.40 -36.38
C MET A 1 -3.88 -12.14 -36.58
N ASN A 2 -3.96 -11.18 -35.66
CA ASN A 2 -3.11 -10.00 -35.67
C ASN A 2 -2.01 -10.17 -34.62
N ARG A 3 -0.76 -10.19 -35.09
CA ARG A 3 0.45 -10.13 -34.27
C ARG A 3 0.48 -8.78 -33.56
N LEU A 4 0.48 -8.79 -32.22
CA LEU A 4 0.92 -7.66 -31.42
C LEU A 4 2.43 -7.55 -31.59
N THR A 5 2.87 -6.60 -32.40
CA THR A 5 4.27 -6.17 -32.47
C THR A 5 4.62 -5.42 -31.20
N THR A 6 5.67 -5.91 -30.55
CA THR A 6 6.46 -5.26 -29.52
C THR A 6 6.92 -3.87 -29.97
N ASP A 7 6.31 -2.78 -29.48
CA ASP A 7 6.97 -1.45 -29.39
C ASP A 7 6.21 -0.30 -28.66
N ASP A 8 5.36 -0.56 -27.67
CA ASP A 8 4.66 0.53 -26.93
C ASP A 8 5.30 0.91 -25.57
N TRP A 9 6.57 0.55 -25.34
CA TRP A 9 7.30 0.87 -24.09
C TRP A 9 8.08 2.20 -24.15
N ASN A 10 7.87 3.03 -25.17
CA ASN A 10 8.61 4.29 -25.35
C ASN A 10 7.68 5.49 -25.36
N GLY A 11 7.65 6.27 -24.27
CA GLY A 11 7.28 7.69 -24.38
C GLY A 11 6.68 8.36 -23.16
N ALA A 12 6.01 7.65 -22.26
CA ALA A 12 5.51 8.27 -21.04
C ALA A 12 6.70 8.53 -20.11
N SER A 13 7.11 9.79 -20.00
CA SER A 13 8.09 10.18 -18.99
C SER A 13 7.52 9.84 -17.61
N ALA A 14 8.32 9.31 -16.69
CA ALA A 14 7.84 9.01 -15.33
C ALA A 14 7.18 10.24 -14.67
N SER A 15 7.57 11.45 -15.08
CA SER A 15 6.97 12.73 -14.68
C SER A 15 5.54 12.97 -15.17
N GLU A 16 5.09 12.38 -16.27
CA GLU A 16 3.71 12.53 -16.79
C GLU A 16 2.74 11.49 -16.20
N VAL A 17 3.26 10.35 -15.75
CA VAL A 17 2.48 9.26 -15.12
C VAL A 17 2.14 9.57 -13.66
N VAL A 18 3.04 10.27 -12.94
CA VAL A 18 2.86 10.67 -11.54
C VAL A 18 1.64 11.60 -11.30
N PRO A 19 1.36 12.63 -12.15
CA PRO A 19 0.18 13.46 -12.04
C PRO A 19 -1.14 12.69 -12.11
N GLU A 20 -1.24 11.66 -12.95
CA GLU A 20 -2.46 10.86 -13.06
C GLU A 20 -2.73 10.08 -11.77
N PHE A 21 -1.69 9.48 -11.16
CA PHE A 21 -1.85 8.75 -9.90
C PHE A 21 -2.19 9.66 -8.72
N ALA A 22 -1.58 10.85 -8.65
CA ALA A 22 -1.92 11.83 -7.62
C ALA A 22 -3.40 12.26 -7.72
N ALA A 23 -3.92 12.44 -8.94
CA ALA A 23 -5.34 12.75 -9.15
C ALA A 23 -6.26 11.59 -8.72
N VAL A 24 -5.88 10.35 -9.03
CA VAL A 24 -6.62 9.14 -8.62
C VAL A 24 -6.61 8.96 -7.11
N GLN A 25 -5.45 9.14 -6.46
CA GLN A 25 -5.30 9.11 -5.01
C GLN A 25 -6.21 10.15 -4.34
N LYS A 26 -6.14 11.41 -4.80
CA LYS A 26 -6.98 12.49 -4.30
C LYS A 26 -8.47 12.18 -4.46
N ALA A 27 -8.88 11.66 -5.62
CA ALA A 27 -10.26 11.28 -5.87
C ALA A 27 -10.74 10.13 -4.98
N ALA A 28 -9.89 9.13 -4.74
CA ALA A 28 -10.21 8.01 -3.85
C ALA A 28 -10.37 8.45 -2.39
N LEU A 29 -9.46 9.31 -1.90
CA LEU A 29 -9.50 9.85 -0.55
C LEU A 29 -10.71 10.78 -0.32
N ALA A 30 -11.09 11.55 -1.33
CA ALA A 30 -12.23 12.47 -1.29
C ALA A 30 -13.58 11.83 -1.63
N PHE A 31 -13.62 10.52 -1.87
CA PHE A 31 -14.86 9.82 -2.23
C PHE A 31 -15.89 9.90 -1.10
N ASP A 32 -17.10 10.35 -1.41
CA ASP A 32 -18.21 10.36 -0.46
C ASP A 32 -18.85 8.97 -0.34
N TRP A 33 -18.62 8.34 0.80
CA TRP A 33 -19.15 7.02 1.12
C TRP A 33 -20.67 6.97 1.32
N ASN A 34 -21.33 8.10 1.54
CA ASN A 34 -22.77 8.14 1.81
C ASN A 34 -23.59 8.29 0.54
N THR A 35 -23.11 9.08 -0.44
CA THR A 35 -23.86 9.40 -1.66
C THR A 35 -23.19 8.95 -2.95
N GLY A 36 -21.90 8.60 -2.90
CA GLY A 36 -21.13 8.21 -4.09
C GLY A 36 -21.49 6.83 -4.62
N ASP A 37 -21.38 6.66 -5.94
CA ASP A 37 -21.54 5.35 -6.58
C ASP A 37 -20.33 4.44 -6.25
N MET A 38 -20.58 3.37 -5.49
CA MET A 38 -19.56 2.38 -5.12
C MET A 38 -18.85 1.77 -6.33
N ARG A 39 -19.48 1.71 -7.51
CA ARG A 39 -18.82 1.24 -8.73
C ARG A 39 -17.70 2.18 -9.17
N VAL A 40 -17.85 3.48 -8.95
CA VAL A 40 -16.80 4.48 -9.23
C VAL A 40 -15.63 4.25 -8.29
N LEU A 41 -15.87 4.11 -6.98
CA LEU A 41 -14.81 3.82 -6.02
C LEU A 41 -14.11 2.50 -6.35
N GLY A 42 -14.86 1.46 -6.71
CA GLY A 42 -14.29 0.18 -7.12
C GLY A 42 -13.35 0.29 -8.33
N ARG A 43 -13.67 1.13 -9.31
CA ARG A 43 -12.80 1.43 -10.45
C ARG A 43 -11.55 2.20 -10.03
N LEU A 44 -11.71 3.26 -9.23
CA LEU A 44 -10.58 4.05 -8.71
C LEU A 44 -9.59 3.15 -7.96
N MET A 45 -10.11 2.35 -7.02
CA MET A 45 -9.34 1.43 -6.18
C MET A 45 -8.79 0.21 -6.93
N SER A 46 -9.04 0.09 -8.23
CA SER A 46 -8.45 -0.94 -9.10
C SER A 46 -7.40 -0.39 -10.05
N LYS A 47 -7.18 0.93 -10.08
CA LYS A 47 -6.11 1.52 -10.88
C LYS A 47 -4.74 1.19 -10.28
N LEU A 48 -3.76 1.00 -11.17
CA LEU A 48 -2.35 0.93 -10.80
C LEU A 48 -1.88 2.27 -10.22
N GLY A 49 -0.88 2.24 -9.34
CA GLY A 49 -0.26 3.45 -8.77
C GLY A 49 -0.88 3.95 -7.45
N LEU A 50 -1.94 3.30 -6.94
CA LEU A 50 -2.40 3.55 -5.57
C LEU A 50 -1.55 2.80 -4.55
N ASP A 51 -1.07 3.52 -3.55
CA ASP A 51 -0.27 2.96 -2.45
C ASP A 51 -1.15 2.34 -1.34
N LEU A 52 -0.52 1.56 -0.48
CA LEU A 52 -1.16 0.86 0.63
C LEU A 52 -1.73 1.83 1.67
N ALA A 53 -1.05 2.95 1.98
CA ALA A 53 -1.53 3.91 2.96
C ALA A 53 -2.85 4.54 2.50
N THR A 54 -2.94 4.89 1.22
CA THR A 54 -4.18 5.37 0.59
C THR A 54 -5.29 4.34 0.70
N ALA A 55 -5.03 3.08 0.36
CA ALA A 55 -6.04 2.04 0.42
C ALA A 55 -6.58 1.80 1.83
N VAL A 56 -5.70 1.83 2.83
CA VAL A 56 -6.07 1.71 4.24
C VAL A 56 -6.89 2.92 4.67
N GLN A 57 -6.48 4.14 4.31
CA GLN A 57 -7.23 5.35 4.65
C GLN A 57 -8.63 5.33 4.03
N VAL A 58 -8.75 4.95 2.75
CA VAL A 58 -10.04 4.81 2.07
C VAL A 58 -10.92 3.75 2.75
N PHE A 59 -10.35 2.60 3.13
CA PHE A 59 -11.07 1.58 3.91
C PHE A 59 -11.59 2.13 5.24
N LEU A 60 -10.78 2.89 5.98
CA LEU A 60 -11.18 3.48 7.25
C LEU A 60 -12.22 4.60 7.09
N ASN A 61 -12.15 5.38 6.00
CA ASN A 61 -13.17 6.39 5.65
C ASN A 61 -14.55 5.76 5.43
N GLY A 62 -14.61 4.49 5.01
CA GLY A 62 -15.86 3.73 4.88
C GLY A 62 -16.51 3.31 6.21
N ARG A 63 -15.94 3.72 7.35
CA ARG A 63 -16.45 3.47 8.72
C ARG A 63 -16.69 1.97 9.00
N PRO A 64 -15.69 1.09 8.80
CA PRO A 64 -15.86 -0.35 8.88
C PRO A 64 -16.36 -0.82 10.25
N ARG A 65 -16.06 -0.08 11.32
CA ARG A 65 -16.49 -0.41 12.69
C ARG A 65 -18.01 -0.59 12.83
N GLU A 66 -18.81 0.12 12.04
CA GLU A 66 -20.28 0.06 12.09
C GLU A 66 -20.84 -1.27 11.61
N LEU A 67 -20.14 -1.92 10.68
CA LEU A 67 -20.60 -3.14 10.01
C LEU A 67 -19.76 -4.37 10.38
N ASN A 68 -18.65 -4.17 11.11
CA ASN A 68 -17.62 -5.19 11.35
C ASN A 68 -18.13 -6.42 12.11
N TYR A 69 -19.20 -6.28 12.90
CA TYR A 69 -19.75 -7.37 13.72
C TYR A 69 -21.14 -7.82 13.26
N LEU A 70 -21.68 -7.21 12.20
CA LEU A 70 -22.93 -7.63 11.60
C LEU A 70 -22.67 -8.84 10.70
N ARG A 71 -23.54 -9.83 10.79
CA ARG A 71 -23.63 -10.89 9.78
C ARG A 71 -24.15 -10.31 8.48
N LYS A 72 -23.89 -11.00 7.37
CA LYS A 72 -24.29 -10.52 6.03
C LYS A 72 -25.80 -10.31 5.88
N ASP A 73 -26.60 -11.10 6.58
CA ASP A 73 -28.07 -11.02 6.65
C ASP A 73 -28.59 -9.90 7.58
N GLU A 74 -27.73 -9.36 8.45
CA GLU A 74 -28.06 -8.28 9.39
C GLU A 74 -27.71 -6.88 8.84
N VAL A 75 -26.96 -6.82 7.73
CA VAL A 75 -26.63 -5.55 7.07
C VAL A 75 -27.85 -5.02 6.34
N ALA A 76 -28.27 -3.80 6.67
CA ALA A 76 -29.36 -3.10 6.00
C ALA A 76 -29.13 -2.99 4.49
N LEU A 77 -30.20 -2.94 3.70
CA LEU A 77 -30.08 -2.90 2.24
C LEU A 77 -29.31 -1.66 1.78
N GLU A 78 -29.51 -0.50 2.43
CA GLU A 78 -28.75 0.72 2.16
C GLU A 78 -27.23 0.56 2.36
N ASP A 79 -26.81 -0.31 3.28
CA ASP A 79 -25.42 -0.54 3.64
C ASP A 79 -24.77 -1.68 2.88
N SER A 80 -25.55 -2.46 2.13
CA SER A 80 -25.06 -3.64 1.42
C SER A 80 -23.93 -3.33 0.44
N ALA A 81 -24.03 -2.23 -0.32
CA ALA A 81 -23.02 -1.80 -1.26
C ALA A 81 -21.74 -1.32 -0.57
N ARG A 82 -21.88 -0.58 0.54
CA ARG A 82 -20.77 -0.15 1.40
C ARG A 82 -20.03 -1.35 2.00
N SER A 83 -20.77 -2.29 2.57
CA SER A 83 -20.22 -3.53 3.13
C SER A 83 -19.45 -4.33 2.07
N ALA A 84 -20.01 -4.49 0.86
CA ALA A 84 -19.35 -5.22 -0.22
C ALA A 84 -18.07 -4.52 -0.70
N MET A 85 -18.05 -3.18 -0.72
CA MET A 85 -16.85 -2.42 -1.04
C MET A 85 -15.75 -2.61 0.03
N LEU A 86 -16.13 -2.58 1.32
CA LEU A 86 -15.21 -2.84 2.41
C LEU A 86 -14.61 -4.26 2.34
N ASP A 87 -15.39 -5.28 1.97
CA ASP A 87 -14.87 -6.62 1.69
C ASP A 87 -13.83 -6.63 0.58
N CYS A 88 -14.13 -5.92 -0.52
CA CYS A 88 -13.24 -5.83 -1.68
C CYS A 88 -11.91 -5.16 -1.29
N LEU A 89 -11.97 -4.02 -0.59
CA LEU A 89 -10.80 -3.30 -0.11
C LEU A 89 -9.99 -4.12 0.87
N HIS A 90 -10.63 -4.70 1.89
CA HIS A 90 -9.97 -5.56 2.86
C HIS A 90 -9.22 -6.70 2.18
N LYS A 91 -9.88 -7.40 1.24
CA LYS A 91 -9.25 -8.48 0.48
C LYS A 91 -8.01 -7.98 -0.26
N LYS A 92 -8.12 -6.90 -1.04
CA LYS A 92 -7.00 -6.30 -1.80
C LYS A 92 -5.84 -5.89 -0.89
N ILE A 93 -6.12 -5.26 0.24
CA ILE A 93 -5.12 -4.90 1.26
C ILE A 93 -4.41 -6.16 1.77
N CYS A 94 -5.17 -7.17 2.21
CA CYS A 94 -4.60 -8.37 2.81
C CYS A 94 -3.79 -9.25 1.84
N CYS A 95 -4.16 -9.26 0.55
CA CYS A 95 -3.44 -10.00 -0.49
C CYS A 95 -2.32 -9.20 -1.17
N GLY A 96 -2.00 -7.98 -0.68
CA GLY A 96 -0.85 -7.22 -1.15
C GLY A 96 -1.03 -6.59 -2.53
N PHE A 97 -2.27 -6.31 -2.93
CA PHE A 97 -2.54 -5.59 -4.19
C PHE A 97 -1.93 -4.18 -4.18
N TYR A 98 -1.89 -3.55 -3.01
CA TYR A 98 -1.28 -2.23 -2.81
C TYR A 98 0.08 -2.39 -2.14
N LEU A 99 1.08 -1.70 -2.68
CA LEU A 99 2.42 -1.64 -2.10
C LEU A 99 2.57 -0.34 -1.28
N PRO A 100 3.34 -0.34 -0.19
CA PRO A 100 3.68 0.90 0.50
C PRO A 100 4.42 1.85 -0.44
N ASP A 101 4.15 3.15 -0.32
CA ASP A 101 4.95 4.15 -1.03
C ASP A 101 6.40 4.05 -0.52
N PRO A 102 7.41 3.97 -1.41
CA PRO A 102 8.78 3.78 -0.97
C PRO A 102 9.29 4.95 -0.16
N ASN A 103 8.81 6.19 -0.33
CA ASN A 103 9.34 7.37 0.35
C ASN A 103 8.69 7.64 1.71
N VAL A 104 7.42 7.27 1.87
CA VAL A 104 6.62 7.59 3.08
C VAL A 104 6.04 6.37 3.78
N GLY A 105 6.10 5.19 3.15
CA GLY A 105 5.64 3.94 3.71
C GLY A 105 4.17 4.00 4.17
N LEU A 106 3.94 3.79 5.46
CA LEU A 106 2.62 3.90 6.09
C LEU A 106 2.45 5.15 6.98
N ALA A 107 3.43 6.06 7.03
CA ALA A 107 3.38 7.24 7.91
C ALA A 107 2.04 8.00 7.87
N PRO A 108 1.41 8.24 6.71
CA PRO A 108 0.16 9.03 6.64
C PRO A 108 -1.03 8.39 7.36
N VAL A 109 -1.02 7.07 7.59
CA VAL A 109 -2.17 6.32 8.15
C VAL A 109 -1.78 5.44 9.35
N ARG A 110 -0.51 5.49 9.77
CA ARG A 110 0.07 4.67 10.85
C ARG A 110 -0.75 4.74 12.14
N ALA A 111 -1.19 5.94 12.54
CA ALA A 111 -1.94 6.13 13.77
C ALA A 111 -3.37 5.56 13.68
N GLU A 112 -4.06 5.80 12.58
CA GLU A 112 -5.42 5.34 12.30
C GLU A 112 -5.46 3.81 12.17
N ALA A 113 -4.53 3.24 11.39
CA ALA A 113 -4.35 1.80 11.25
C ALA A 113 -4.00 1.15 12.59
N GLY A 114 -3.11 1.77 13.36
CA GLY A 114 -2.75 1.31 14.71
C GLY A 114 -3.96 1.26 15.66
N ARG A 115 -4.81 2.30 15.66
CA ARG A 115 -6.06 2.31 16.45
C ARG A 115 -7.03 1.20 16.03
N TRP A 116 -7.11 0.92 14.72
CA TRP A 116 -7.94 -0.16 14.20
C TRP A 116 -7.42 -1.54 14.62
N ILE A 117 -6.12 -1.78 14.49
CA ILE A 117 -5.46 -3.03 14.91
C ILE A 117 -5.56 -3.22 16.43
N ALA A 118 -5.38 -2.17 17.22
CA ALA A 118 -5.55 -2.22 18.67
C ALA A 118 -6.97 -2.63 19.07
N ALA A 119 -8.00 -2.08 18.41
CA ALA A 119 -9.38 -2.49 18.65
C ALA A 119 -9.61 -3.98 18.32
N GLN A 120 -8.98 -4.50 17.27
CA GLN A 120 -9.03 -5.92 16.92
C GLN A 120 -8.35 -6.82 17.96
N LYS A 121 -7.26 -6.35 18.59
CA LYS A 121 -6.63 -7.05 19.71
C LYS A 121 -7.56 -7.11 20.92
N ASP A 122 -8.17 -5.99 21.27
CA ASP A 122 -9.11 -5.91 22.39
C ASP A 122 -10.32 -6.83 22.17
N ASP A 123 -10.81 -6.93 20.94
CA ASP A 123 -11.86 -7.87 20.58
C ASP A 123 -11.42 -9.31 20.80
N ARG A 124 -10.22 -9.67 20.33
CA ARG A 124 -9.66 -11.01 20.49
C ARG A 124 -9.51 -11.37 21.97
N ALA A 125 -9.06 -10.44 22.79
CA ALA A 125 -8.95 -10.62 24.25
C ALA A 125 -10.33 -10.87 24.90
N LYS A 126 -11.41 -10.35 24.31
CA LYS A 126 -12.81 -10.56 24.73
C LYS A 126 -13.48 -11.76 24.05
N GLY A 127 -12.73 -12.57 23.28
CA GLY A 127 -13.28 -13.71 22.53
C GLY A 127 -14.14 -13.32 21.32
N ARG A 128 -14.04 -12.07 20.84
CA ARG A 128 -14.75 -11.57 19.65
C ARG A 128 -13.78 -11.44 18.49
N VAL A 129 -14.29 -11.65 17.28
CA VAL A 129 -13.52 -11.42 16.05
C VAL A 129 -14.43 -10.70 15.06
N GLY A 130 -13.98 -9.55 14.58
CA GLY A 130 -14.67 -8.82 13.53
C GLY A 130 -14.45 -9.42 12.15
N ARG A 131 -15.27 -9.00 11.20
CA ARG A 131 -15.22 -9.42 9.79
C ARG A 131 -13.91 -9.05 9.09
N TRP A 132 -13.43 -7.82 9.32
CA TRP A 132 -12.24 -7.30 8.65
C TRP A 132 -11.09 -7.17 9.64
N VAL A 133 -10.21 -8.18 9.66
CA VAL A 133 -9.03 -8.22 10.52
C VAL A 133 -7.78 -7.92 9.71
N PHE A 134 -6.93 -7.00 10.17
CA PHE A 134 -5.64 -6.74 9.56
C PHE A 134 -4.56 -7.62 10.19
N ASP A 135 -3.59 -8.01 9.37
CA ASP A 135 -2.40 -8.71 9.85
C ASP A 135 -1.44 -7.70 10.44
N GLU A 136 -1.44 -7.60 11.76
CA GLU A 136 -0.58 -6.70 12.51
C GLU A 136 0.89 -6.82 12.11
N ARG A 137 1.40 -8.04 11.94
CA ARG A 137 2.83 -8.25 11.66
C ARG A 137 3.23 -7.66 10.31
N LYS A 138 2.32 -7.71 9.33
CA LYS A 138 2.54 -7.08 8.01
C LYS A 138 2.62 -5.56 8.15
N PHE A 139 1.75 -4.96 8.96
CA PHE A 139 1.74 -3.52 9.18
C PHE A 139 2.95 -3.06 10.01
N GLU A 140 3.39 -3.83 11.00
CA GLU A 140 4.60 -3.54 11.79
C GLU A 140 5.89 -3.65 10.96
N ALA A 141 5.94 -4.57 9.99
CA ALA A 141 7.11 -4.74 9.12
C ALA A 141 7.31 -3.61 8.12
N ILE A 142 6.28 -2.83 7.83
CA ILE A 142 6.36 -1.71 6.88
C ILE A 142 6.85 -0.46 7.62
N SER A 143 7.95 0.10 7.15
CA SER A 143 8.52 1.33 7.71
C SER A 143 7.59 2.52 7.47
N ASP A 144 7.68 3.51 8.38
CA ASP A 144 7.07 4.82 8.21
C ASP A 144 8.03 5.82 7.53
N ASP A 145 9.29 5.42 7.35
CA ASP A 145 10.30 6.22 6.66
C ASP A 145 10.57 5.62 5.28
N GLY A 146 11.01 6.47 4.35
CA GLY A 146 11.56 5.99 3.10
C GLY A 146 12.80 5.12 3.30
N PRO A 147 13.27 4.38 2.27
CA PRO A 147 14.45 3.55 2.40
C PRO A 147 15.58 4.40 2.97
N ARG A 148 16.06 4.03 4.16
CA ARG A 148 17.27 4.62 4.71
C ARG A 148 18.33 4.45 3.65
N GLN A 149 18.92 5.56 3.22
CA GLN A 149 19.98 5.53 2.23
C GLN A 149 21.04 4.58 2.76
N ILE A 150 21.16 3.40 2.13
CA ILE A 150 22.25 2.49 2.44
C ILE A 150 23.46 3.22 1.92
N ILE A 151 24.17 3.92 2.81
CA ILE A 151 25.49 4.45 2.53
C ILE A 151 26.34 3.20 2.36
N MET A 152 26.38 2.67 1.14
CA MET A 152 27.43 1.73 0.78
C MET A 152 28.72 2.51 1.01
N PRO A 153 29.60 2.08 1.93
CA PRO A 153 30.91 2.69 2.00
C PRO A 153 31.46 2.60 0.58
N GLN A 154 31.84 3.75 0.00
CA GLN A 154 32.44 3.73 -1.32
C GLN A 154 33.52 2.66 -1.27
N GLN A 155 33.40 1.64 -2.11
CA GLN A 155 34.50 0.73 -2.35
C GLN A 155 35.61 1.59 -2.95
N GLY A 156 36.39 2.21 -2.07
CA GLY A 156 37.64 2.84 -2.46
C GLY A 156 38.35 1.79 -3.27
N LYS A 157 38.80 2.16 -4.46
CA LYS A 157 39.55 1.31 -5.40
C LYS A 157 40.81 0.80 -4.70
N ARG A 158 40.68 -0.15 -3.78
CA ARG A 158 41.77 -0.94 -3.24
C ARG A 158 42.07 -1.94 -4.33
N ARG A 159 43.03 -1.57 -5.18
CA ARG A 159 43.68 -2.51 -6.08
C ARG A 159 44.03 -3.76 -5.25
N PRO A 160 43.69 -4.96 -5.73
CA PRO A 160 43.96 -6.17 -4.97
C PRO A 160 45.45 -6.25 -4.66
N MET A 161 45.79 -6.70 -3.46
CA MET A 161 47.15 -6.64 -2.89
C MET A 161 48.21 -7.26 -3.82
N LEU A 162 47.82 -8.28 -4.59
CA LEU A 162 48.64 -8.88 -5.64
C LEU A 162 49.08 -7.90 -6.74
N LEU A 163 48.19 -6.98 -7.17
CA LEU A 163 48.49 -6.01 -8.22
C LEU A 163 49.42 -4.88 -7.73
N ARG A 164 49.51 -4.65 -6.41
CA ARG A 164 50.51 -3.76 -5.81
C ARG A 164 51.88 -4.42 -5.74
N LEU A 165 51.93 -5.67 -5.28
CA LEU A 165 53.16 -6.48 -5.20
C LEU A 165 53.82 -6.73 -6.57
N LEU A 166 53.03 -6.79 -7.64
CA LEU A 166 53.55 -6.97 -9.01
C LEU A 166 54.11 -5.68 -9.65
N MET A 167 53.70 -4.50 -9.16
CA MET A 167 54.00 -3.21 -9.78
C MET A 167 54.93 -2.32 -8.94
N GLU A 168 55.22 -2.68 -7.70
CA GLU A 168 56.18 -1.98 -6.83
C GLU A 168 57.38 -2.90 -6.57
N PRO A 169 58.59 -2.55 -7.06
CA PRO A 169 59.79 -3.34 -6.76
C PRO A 169 60.14 -3.22 -5.26
N PRO A 170 60.67 -4.28 -4.62
CA PRO A 170 60.91 -4.33 -3.17
C PRO A 170 62.09 -3.47 -2.68
N TRP A 171 62.57 -2.51 -3.46
CA TRP A 171 63.78 -1.73 -3.14
C TRP A 171 63.65 -0.21 -3.31
N ALA A 172 62.42 0.33 -3.31
CA ALA A 172 62.23 1.77 -3.10
C ALA A 172 62.33 2.15 -1.62
#